data_AF-G3ULG8-F1
#
_entry.id   AF-G3ULG8-F1
#
_cell.length_a   1.000
_cell.length_b   1.000
_cell.length_c   1.000
_cell.angle_alpha   90.00
_cell.angle_beta   90.00
_cell.angle_gamma   90.00
#
_symmetry.space_group_name_H-M   'P 1'
#
loop_
_entity.id
_entity.type
_entity.pdbx_description
1 polymer ?
#
loop_
_entity_poly.entity_id
_entity_poly.type
_entity_poly.pdbx_seq_one_letter_code
_entity_poly.pdbx_strand_id
1 'polypeptide(L)'
;QKGSKGDACVNGTKGDKGDWGAEGSPGLNGQPGAKGEKGEMGEKGYCGDSGERGGKGQKGKEGMKGEKGNRGDNGMEGKRGPDGLPGAKGDPGVKGAKGELGPPGLLGPVGPKVTRSAFSAALSKPFPPPNNPIKFDKILYNDQGNYSPVTGKFNCSIPGAYVFSYHITVRGHPAQISLVAWNKKLFKSRETLYGQEIDQASLLVILKLSAGDQVWLEVSKDWNGVYVSPEDDSIFTGFLLYPEEPPGI
;
A
#
# COMPACT_ATOMS: atom_id res chain seq x y z
N GLN A 1 -41.02 13.65 -66.66
CA GLN A 1 -42.23 13.11 -67.34
C GLN A 1 -42.64 11.83 -66.63
N LYS A 2 -43.89 11.73 -66.20
CA LYS A 2 -44.49 10.50 -65.64
C LYS A 2 -45.38 9.91 -66.73
N GLY A 3 -44.99 8.78 -67.30
CA GLY A 3 -45.75 8.06 -68.32
C GLY A 3 -46.74 7.10 -67.68
N SER A 4 -47.99 7.21 -68.10
CA SER A 4 -49.15 6.45 -67.64
C SER A 4 -49.17 5.00 -68.12
N LYS A 5 -49.80 4.20 -67.25
CA LYS A 5 -50.20 2.80 -67.30
C LYS A 5 -50.68 2.28 -68.67
N GLY A 6 -50.25 1.07 -69.02
CA GLY A 6 -50.89 0.21 -70.03
C GLY A 6 -51.62 -0.94 -69.34
N ASP A 7 -52.85 -1.21 -69.80
CA ASP A 7 -53.77 -2.20 -69.25
C ASP A 7 -53.49 -3.64 -69.69
N ALA A 8 -54.13 -4.54 -68.95
CA ALA A 8 -53.91 -5.98 -68.84
C ALA A 8 -54.29 -6.82 -70.07
N CYS A 9 -53.74 -8.05 -70.14
CA CYS A 9 -54.48 -9.21 -70.65
C CYS A 9 -53.97 -10.57 -70.12
N VAL A 10 -54.90 -11.25 -69.45
CA VAL A 10 -55.32 -12.66 -69.52
C VAL A 10 -54.32 -13.81 -69.28
N ASN A 11 -54.46 -14.39 -68.09
CA ASN A 11 -54.43 -15.81 -67.71
C ASN A 11 -53.70 -16.84 -68.63
N GLY A 12 -52.49 -17.21 -68.21
CA GLY A 12 -51.97 -18.57 -68.35
C GLY A 12 -52.24 -19.36 -67.07
N THR A 13 -52.76 -20.57 -67.21
CA THR A 13 -53.14 -21.50 -66.14
C THR A 13 -51.97 -21.82 -65.19
N LYS A 14 -52.21 -21.66 -63.89
CA LYS A 14 -51.28 -21.88 -62.78
C LYS A 14 -50.89 -23.36 -62.68
N GLY A 15 -49.60 -23.66 -62.78
CA GLY A 15 -49.06 -24.98 -62.44
C GLY A 15 -49.22 -25.26 -60.94
N ASP A 16 -49.46 -26.53 -60.59
CA ASP A 16 -49.64 -26.96 -59.21
C ASP A 16 -48.47 -26.53 -58.31
N LYS A 17 -48.80 -26.02 -57.13
CA LYS A 17 -47.82 -25.53 -56.15
C LYS A 17 -47.06 -26.73 -55.59
N GLY A 18 -45.74 -26.74 -55.76
CA GLY A 18 -44.87 -27.76 -55.16
C GLY A 18 -45.01 -27.82 -53.63
N ASP A 19 -44.91 -29.03 -53.09
CA ASP A 19 -45.01 -29.30 -51.65
C ASP A 19 -43.98 -28.51 -50.84
N TRP A 20 -44.37 -28.13 -49.61
CA TRP A 20 -43.49 -27.40 -48.70
C TRP A 20 -42.32 -28.29 -48.26
N GLY A 21 -41.11 -27.72 -48.25
CA GLY A 21 -39.93 -28.39 -47.70
C GLY A 21 -40.07 -28.63 -46.19
N ALA A 22 -39.49 -29.72 -45.70
CA ALA A 22 -39.52 -30.08 -44.28
C ALA A 22 -38.88 -28.98 -43.41
N GLU A 23 -39.48 -28.74 -42.25
CA GLU A 23 -39.00 -27.78 -41.25
C GLU A 23 -37.63 -28.19 -40.72
N GLY A 24 -36.69 -27.24 -40.66
CA GLY A 24 -35.34 -27.50 -40.16
C GLY A 24 -35.33 -27.78 -38.66
N SER A 25 -34.59 -28.79 -38.22
CA SER A 25 -34.48 -29.15 -36.80
C SER A 25 -33.83 -28.03 -35.97
N PRO A 26 -34.33 -27.74 -34.74
CA PRO A 26 -33.75 -26.73 -33.86
C PRO A 26 -32.27 -26.98 -33.54
N GLY A 27 -31.48 -25.91 -33.43
CA GLY A 27 -30.07 -25.99 -33.02
C GLY A 27 -29.91 -26.49 -31.58
N LEU A 28 -28.81 -27.20 -31.30
CA LEU A 28 -28.50 -27.72 -29.97
C LEU A 28 -28.12 -26.57 -29.00
N ASN A 29 -28.67 -26.63 -27.78
CA ASN A 29 -28.32 -25.70 -26.70
C ASN A 29 -26.84 -25.84 -26.31
N GLY A 30 -26.16 -24.71 -26.11
CA GLY A 30 -24.78 -24.67 -25.61
C GLY A 30 -24.67 -25.22 -24.18
N GLN A 31 -23.57 -25.92 -23.89
CA GLN A 31 -23.32 -26.47 -22.55
C GLN A 31 -23.05 -25.36 -21.52
N PRO A 32 -23.56 -25.47 -20.28
CA PRO A 32 -23.23 -24.55 -19.20
C PRO A 32 -21.73 -24.52 -18.89
N GLY A 33 -21.17 -23.33 -18.64
CA GLY A 33 -19.77 -23.17 -18.25
C GLY A 33 -19.44 -23.81 -16.90
N ALA A 34 -18.18 -24.22 -16.72
CA ALA A 34 -17.71 -24.87 -15.50
C ALA A 34 -17.85 -23.96 -14.27
N LYS A 35 -18.25 -24.56 -13.14
CA LYS A 35 -18.43 -23.87 -11.86
C LYS A 35 -17.06 -23.54 -11.25
N GLY A 36 -16.84 -22.28 -10.87
CA GLY A 36 -15.61 -21.85 -10.21
C GLY A 36 -15.36 -22.55 -8.87
N GLU A 37 -14.09 -22.78 -8.54
CA GLU A 37 -13.67 -23.47 -7.33
C GLU A 37 -14.01 -22.68 -6.05
N LYS A 38 -14.26 -23.42 -4.96
CA LYS A 38 -14.66 -22.86 -3.67
C LYS A 38 -13.41 -22.43 -2.89
N GLY A 39 -13.36 -21.17 -2.45
CA GLY A 39 -12.28 -20.67 -1.60
C GLY A 39 -12.15 -21.45 -0.28
N GLU A 40 -10.92 -21.57 0.20
CA GLU A 40 -10.56 -22.30 1.42
C GLU A 40 -11.18 -21.68 2.69
N MET A 41 -11.44 -22.52 3.69
CA MET A 41 -12.11 -22.16 4.93
C MET A 41 -11.12 -21.57 5.94
N GLY A 42 -11.40 -20.40 6.51
CA GLY A 42 -10.60 -19.81 7.58
C GLY A 42 -10.59 -20.67 8.86
N GLU A 43 -9.48 -20.64 9.60
CA GLU A 43 -9.30 -21.41 10.83
C GLU A 43 -10.29 -21.05 11.94
N LYS A 44 -10.62 -22.04 12.78
CA LYS A 44 -11.69 -21.99 13.77
C LYS A 44 -11.21 -21.31 15.06
N GLY A 45 -11.92 -20.27 15.52
CA GLY A 45 -11.65 -19.64 16.83
C GLY A 45 -12.00 -20.54 18.02
N TYR A 46 -11.27 -20.41 19.13
CA TYR A 46 -11.46 -21.18 20.37
C TYR A 46 -12.79 -20.87 21.08
N CYS A 47 -13.43 -21.90 21.65
CA CYS A 47 -14.67 -21.79 22.43
C CYS A 47 -14.43 -21.11 23.79
N GLY A 48 -15.36 -20.21 24.19
CA GLY A 48 -15.46 -19.72 25.56
C GLY A 48 -16.22 -20.68 26.48
N ASP A 49 -15.96 -20.60 27.78
CA ASP A 49 -16.53 -21.49 28.81
C ASP A 49 -18.07 -21.40 28.90
N SER A 50 -18.71 -22.53 29.17
CA SER A 50 -20.18 -22.65 29.27
C SER A 50 -20.72 -22.19 30.62
N GLY A 51 -21.79 -21.38 30.59
CA GLY A 51 -22.50 -20.92 31.79
C GLY A 51 -23.32 -22.03 32.50
N GLU A 52 -23.55 -21.84 33.81
CA GLU A 52 -24.15 -22.84 34.71
C GLU A 52 -25.59 -23.26 34.38
N ARG A 53 -25.91 -24.48 34.83
CA ARG A 53 -27.10 -25.28 34.52
C ARG A 53 -28.38 -24.76 35.21
N GLY A 54 -29.44 -24.52 34.43
CA GLY A 54 -30.79 -24.28 34.96
C GLY A 54 -31.44 -25.51 35.62
N GLY A 55 -32.18 -25.28 36.71
CA GLY A 55 -32.77 -26.33 37.58
C GLY A 55 -33.86 -27.21 36.94
N LYS A 56 -34.13 -28.36 37.58
CA LYS A 56 -34.94 -29.49 37.09
C LYS A 56 -36.46 -29.26 37.26
N GLY A 57 -37.26 -29.47 36.21
CA GLY A 57 -38.74 -29.43 36.27
C GLY A 57 -39.38 -30.72 36.85
N GLN A 58 -40.52 -30.59 37.54
CA GLN A 58 -41.22 -31.67 38.26
C GLN A 58 -42.00 -32.67 37.38
N LYS A 59 -42.20 -33.89 37.90
CA LYS A 59 -42.78 -35.08 37.26
C LYS A 59 -44.32 -35.07 37.22
N GLY A 60 -44.92 -35.33 36.05
CA GLY A 60 -46.37 -35.53 35.90
C GLY A 60 -46.86 -36.92 36.38
N LYS A 61 -48.10 -36.99 36.87
CA LYS A 61 -48.72 -38.17 37.52
C LYS A 61 -49.26 -39.22 36.54
N GLU A 62 -49.35 -40.45 37.02
CA GLU A 62 -49.71 -41.70 36.32
C GLU A 62 -51.23 -41.85 36.08
N GLY A 63 -51.62 -42.35 34.90
CA GLY A 63 -53.01 -42.60 34.52
C GLY A 63 -53.44 -44.06 34.74
N MET A 64 -54.68 -44.26 35.23
CA MET A 64 -55.22 -45.52 35.75
C MET A 64 -55.59 -46.56 34.68
N LYS A 65 -55.58 -47.84 35.09
CA LYS A 65 -55.84 -49.06 34.30
C LYS A 65 -57.34 -49.33 34.14
N GLY A 66 -57.80 -49.57 32.90
CA GLY A 66 -59.16 -50.02 32.58
C GLY A 66 -59.29 -51.56 32.49
N GLU A 67 -60.51 -52.05 32.76
CA GLU A 67 -60.87 -53.42 33.15
C GLU A 67 -60.89 -54.49 32.03
N LYS A 68 -60.97 -55.77 32.45
CA LYS A 68 -61.00 -56.98 31.63
C LYS A 68 -62.45 -57.42 31.36
N GLY A 69 -62.80 -57.67 30.09
CA GLY A 69 -64.08 -58.25 29.65
C GLY A 69 -63.92 -59.54 28.84
N ASN A 70 -64.96 -60.40 28.88
CA ASN A 70 -64.96 -61.86 28.67
C ASN A 70 -64.95 -62.39 27.21
N ARG A 71 -64.68 -63.71 27.09
CA ARG A 71 -64.54 -64.54 25.87
C ARG A 71 -65.88 -65.01 25.29
N GLY A 72 -65.99 -65.04 23.97
CA GLY A 72 -66.96 -65.83 23.19
C GLY A 72 -66.36 -66.28 21.85
N ASP A 73 -66.44 -67.58 21.55
CA ASP A 73 -66.07 -68.27 20.29
C ASP A 73 -67.30 -68.26 19.32
N ASN A 74 -67.30 -68.47 18.00
CA ASN A 74 -66.39 -68.30 16.86
C ASN A 74 -67.32 -68.25 15.60
N GLY A 75 -67.05 -67.41 14.61
CA GLY A 75 -67.79 -67.37 13.33
C GLY A 75 -66.81 -67.41 12.15
N MET A 76 -67.08 -68.24 11.14
CA MET A 76 -66.18 -68.41 9.99
C MET A 76 -66.21 -67.26 8.97
N GLU A 77 -64.98 -66.92 8.56
CA GLU A 77 -64.47 -66.44 7.27
C GLU A 77 -64.77 -65.02 6.76
N GLY A 78 -63.67 -64.27 6.59
CA GLY A 78 -63.44 -63.38 5.45
C GLY A 78 -61.95 -63.45 5.08
N LYS A 79 -61.63 -63.68 3.80
CA LYS A 79 -60.24 -63.65 3.31
C LYS A 79 -59.59 -62.32 3.69
N ARG A 80 -58.35 -62.37 4.20
CA ARG A 80 -57.54 -61.17 4.49
C ARG A 80 -57.46 -60.31 3.23
N GLY A 81 -57.86 -59.04 3.31
CA GLY A 81 -57.64 -58.08 2.22
C GLY A 81 -56.14 -57.89 1.94
N PRO A 82 -55.73 -57.51 0.72
CA PRO A 82 -54.33 -57.30 0.39
C PRO A 82 -53.71 -56.26 1.35
N ASP A 83 -52.45 -56.48 1.72
CA ASP A 83 -51.71 -55.53 2.56
C ASP A 83 -51.71 -54.14 1.91
N GLY A 84 -51.92 -53.09 2.71
CA GLY A 84 -51.94 -51.71 2.22
C GLY A 84 -50.59 -51.32 1.60
N LEU A 85 -50.62 -50.58 0.50
CA LEU A 85 -49.42 -50.07 -0.16
C LEU A 85 -48.56 -49.25 0.82
N PRO A 86 -47.22 -49.41 0.82
CA PRO A 86 -46.34 -48.58 1.64
C PRO A 86 -46.60 -47.09 1.42
N GLY A 87 -46.63 -46.32 2.52
CA GLY A 87 -46.82 -44.87 2.46
C GLY A 87 -45.75 -44.18 1.62
N ALA A 88 -46.14 -43.11 0.91
CA ALA A 88 -45.23 -42.34 0.07
C ALA A 88 -44.03 -41.82 0.88
N LYS A 89 -42.84 -41.93 0.29
CA LYS A 89 -41.59 -41.42 0.89
C LYS A 89 -41.72 -39.91 1.10
N GLY A 90 -41.46 -39.44 2.33
CA GLY A 90 -41.50 -38.01 2.65
C GLY A 90 -40.49 -37.20 1.85
N ASP A 91 -40.85 -35.95 1.54
CA ASP A 91 -40.01 -35.05 0.74
C ASP A 91 -38.68 -34.72 1.46
N PRO A 92 -37.58 -34.53 0.70
CA PRO A 92 -36.32 -34.08 1.27
C PRO A 92 -36.45 -32.72 1.97
N GLY A 93 -35.84 -32.58 3.15
CA GLY A 93 -35.82 -31.31 3.88
C GLY A 93 -35.11 -30.18 3.11
N VAL A 94 -35.58 -28.95 3.32
CA VAL A 94 -35.01 -27.75 2.68
C VAL A 94 -33.55 -27.51 3.08
N LYS A 95 -32.72 -27.14 2.11
CA LYS A 95 -31.30 -26.84 2.32
C LYS A 95 -31.13 -25.55 3.12
N GLY A 96 -30.32 -25.59 4.18
CA GLY A 96 -30.03 -24.42 5.02
C GLY A 96 -29.38 -23.26 4.26
N ALA A 97 -29.64 -22.04 4.73
CA ALA A 97 -29.09 -20.82 4.14
C ALA A 97 -27.56 -20.75 4.24
N LYS A 98 -26.93 -20.08 3.27
CA LYS A 98 -25.48 -19.82 3.26
C LYS A 98 -25.14 -18.80 4.34
N GLY A 99 -24.13 -19.08 5.16
CA GLY A 99 -23.64 -18.15 6.18
C GLY A 99 -23.10 -16.84 5.58
N GLU A 100 -23.20 -15.76 6.34
CA GLU A 100 -22.70 -14.43 5.96
C GLU A 100 -21.17 -14.40 5.85
N LEU A 101 -20.66 -13.50 5.02
CA LEU A 101 -19.21 -13.28 4.89
C LEU A 101 -18.69 -12.55 6.14
N GLY A 102 -17.55 -13.01 6.67
CA GLY A 102 -16.91 -12.35 7.80
C GLY A 102 -16.46 -10.90 7.49
N PRO A 103 -16.31 -10.04 8.51
CA PRO A 103 -15.85 -8.67 8.30
C PRO A 103 -14.41 -8.64 7.77
N PRO A 104 -14.00 -7.57 7.06
CA PRO A 104 -12.61 -7.36 6.65
C PRO A 104 -11.64 -7.38 7.84
N GLY A 105 -10.42 -7.84 7.59
CA GLY A 105 -9.34 -7.78 8.58
C GLY A 105 -8.97 -6.34 8.96
N LEU A 106 -8.37 -6.16 10.14
CA LEU A 106 -7.91 -4.86 10.62
C LEU A 106 -6.75 -4.33 9.75
N LEU A 107 -6.69 -3.00 9.59
CA LEU A 107 -5.57 -2.35 8.92
C LEU A 107 -4.27 -2.60 9.70
N GLY A 108 -3.18 -2.92 8.98
CA GLY A 108 -1.86 -3.08 9.59
C GLY A 108 -1.36 -1.80 10.27
N PRO A 109 -0.41 -1.90 11.22
CA PRO A 109 0.12 -0.73 11.90
C PRO A 109 0.81 0.23 10.91
N VAL A 110 0.68 1.54 11.15
CA VAL A 110 1.41 2.57 10.40
C VAL A 110 2.90 2.39 10.65
N GLY A 111 3.71 2.35 9.58
CA GLY A 111 5.16 2.21 9.68
C GLY A 111 5.82 3.34 10.49
N PRO A 112 7.02 3.12 11.07
CA PRO A 112 7.69 4.11 11.90
C PRO A 112 8.01 5.39 11.11
N LYS A 113 7.83 6.54 11.75
CA LYS A 113 8.12 7.86 11.18
C LYS A 113 9.65 7.99 10.99
N VAL A 114 10.12 8.12 9.75
CA VAL A 114 11.57 8.21 9.47
C VAL A 114 12.08 9.60 9.88
N THR A 115 13.00 9.64 10.84
CA THR A 115 13.70 10.85 11.25
C THR A 115 14.67 11.29 10.15
N ARG A 116 14.56 12.53 9.70
CA ARG A 116 15.37 13.11 8.62
C ARG A 116 15.87 14.48 9.03
N SER A 117 17.11 14.77 8.69
CA SER A 117 17.69 16.11 8.71
C SER A 117 18.83 16.12 7.71
N ALA A 118 18.66 16.80 6.59
CA ALA A 118 19.69 16.91 5.58
C ALA A 118 19.58 18.22 4.81
N PHE A 119 20.71 18.64 4.24
CA PHE A 119 20.76 19.73 3.27
C PHE A 119 21.85 19.45 2.24
N SER A 120 21.67 20.01 1.07
CA SER A 120 22.71 20.17 0.06
C SER A 120 22.49 21.51 -0.62
N ALA A 121 23.53 22.33 -0.70
CA ALA A 121 23.46 23.66 -1.27
C ALA A 121 24.74 23.99 -2.03
N ALA A 122 24.58 24.74 -3.11
CA ALA A 122 25.64 25.21 -3.98
C ALA A 122 25.83 26.73 -3.84
N LEU A 123 27.03 27.19 -4.15
CA LEU A 123 27.40 28.59 -4.17
C LEU A 123 26.91 29.22 -5.48
N SER A 124 26.36 30.44 -5.46
CA SER A 124 25.96 31.15 -6.70
C SER A 124 27.00 32.14 -7.23
N LYS A 125 27.91 32.62 -6.36
CA LYS A 125 28.90 33.66 -6.69
C LYS A 125 30.29 33.29 -6.18
N PRO A 126 31.34 33.50 -6.99
CA PRO A 126 32.70 33.18 -6.57
C PRO A 126 33.18 34.18 -5.50
N PHE A 127 34.28 33.83 -4.83
CA PHE A 127 34.96 34.68 -3.85
C PHE A 127 34.03 35.15 -2.71
N PRO A 128 33.44 34.21 -1.94
CA PRO A 128 32.54 34.57 -0.85
C PRO A 128 33.26 35.44 0.19
N PRO A 129 32.53 36.26 0.98
CA PRO A 129 33.14 37.13 1.99
C PRO A 129 34.04 36.35 2.96
N PRO A 130 35.32 36.72 3.12
CA PRO A 130 36.22 35.98 3.97
C PRO A 130 35.91 36.16 5.45
N ASN A 131 36.35 35.20 6.27
CA ASN A 131 36.17 35.16 7.73
C ASN A 131 34.70 35.29 8.19
N ASN A 132 33.76 34.98 7.29
CA ASN A 132 32.33 34.90 7.56
C ASN A 132 31.84 33.53 7.04
N PRO A 133 30.69 33.03 7.52
CA PRO A 133 30.06 31.87 6.95
C PRO A 133 29.84 32.04 5.44
N ILE A 134 30.30 31.06 4.65
CA ILE A 134 30.04 30.99 3.21
C ILE A 134 28.54 30.68 3.03
N LYS A 135 27.87 31.52 2.25
CA LYS A 135 26.44 31.40 1.96
C LYS A 135 26.26 30.60 0.66
N PHE A 136 25.93 29.32 0.80
CA PHE A 136 25.53 28.47 -0.32
C PHE A 136 24.03 28.69 -0.54
N ASP A 137 23.70 29.61 -1.44
CA ASP A 137 22.35 30.15 -1.62
C ASP A 137 21.53 29.39 -2.67
N LYS A 138 22.17 28.59 -3.53
CA LYS A 138 21.50 27.71 -4.48
C LYS A 138 21.15 26.39 -3.79
N ILE A 139 19.93 26.31 -3.23
CA ILE A 139 19.45 25.11 -2.53
C ILE A 139 19.22 23.96 -3.50
N LEU A 140 19.87 22.82 -3.25
CA LEU A 140 19.66 21.56 -3.98
C LEU A 140 18.70 20.64 -3.22
N TYR A 141 18.83 20.58 -1.89
CA TYR A 141 17.93 19.89 -0.98
C TYR A 141 17.92 20.58 0.39
N ASN A 142 16.75 20.83 0.98
CA ASN A 142 16.62 21.40 2.33
C ASN A 142 15.20 21.24 2.89
N ASP A 143 14.54 20.10 2.67
CA ASP A 143 13.12 19.89 3.01
C ASP A 143 12.79 20.14 4.49
N GLN A 144 13.75 19.90 5.38
CA GLN A 144 13.59 20.12 6.82
C GLN A 144 13.87 21.57 7.26
N GLY A 145 14.40 22.42 6.37
CA GLY A 145 14.75 23.81 6.70
C GLY A 145 15.89 23.94 7.72
N ASN A 146 16.70 22.89 7.91
CA ASN A 146 17.79 22.90 8.89
C ASN A 146 18.98 23.76 8.43
N TYR A 147 19.15 23.96 7.12
CA TYR A 147 20.14 24.88 6.58
C TYR A 147 19.53 26.25 6.25
N SER A 148 20.23 27.33 6.60
CA SER A 148 19.82 28.70 6.27
C SER A 148 20.74 29.30 5.21
N PRO A 149 20.26 29.52 3.95
CA PRO A 149 21.06 30.17 2.91
C PRO A 149 21.35 31.64 3.22
N VAL A 150 20.55 32.27 4.10
CA VAL A 150 20.75 33.66 4.51
C VAL A 150 21.98 33.81 5.40
N THR A 151 22.22 32.82 6.28
CA THR A 151 23.34 32.83 7.22
C THR A 151 24.50 31.93 6.82
N GLY A 152 24.30 30.99 5.90
CA GLY A 152 25.31 30.00 5.51
C GLY A 152 25.47 28.84 6.49
N LYS A 153 24.58 28.73 7.50
CA LYS A 153 24.72 27.78 8.62
C LYS A 153 23.68 26.67 8.57
N PHE A 154 24.13 25.46 8.87
CA PHE A 154 23.28 24.36 9.29
C PHE A 154 22.98 24.45 10.79
N ASN A 155 21.73 24.22 11.17
CA ASN A 155 21.26 24.15 12.56
C ASN A 155 20.80 22.72 12.87
N CYS A 156 21.48 22.08 13.81
CA CYS A 156 21.14 20.74 14.27
C CYS A 156 19.81 20.76 15.04
N SER A 157 18.76 20.14 14.50
CA SER A 157 17.48 19.98 15.20
C SER A 157 17.33 18.63 15.91
N ILE A 158 18.11 17.63 15.49
CA ILE A 158 18.03 16.25 15.99
C ILE A 158 19.42 15.85 16.50
N PRO A 159 19.61 15.58 17.80
CA PRO A 159 20.87 15.07 18.31
C PRO A 159 21.27 13.77 17.60
N GLY A 160 22.56 13.61 17.30
CA GLY A 160 23.03 12.42 16.59
C GLY A 160 24.36 12.59 15.89
N ALA A 161 24.75 11.56 15.14
CA ALA A 161 25.91 11.59 14.25
C ALA A 161 25.50 12.13 12.87
N TYR A 162 26.24 13.12 12.38
CA TYR A 162 26.04 13.78 11.10
C TYR A 162 27.24 13.59 10.20
N VAL A 163 27.01 13.34 8.92
CA VAL A 163 28.03 13.43 7.88
C VAL A 163 27.98 14.84 7.32
N PHE A 164 29.14 15.49 7.19
CA PHE A 164 29.31 16.71 6.42
C PHE A 164 30.32 16.48 5.31
N SER A 165 30.02 16.97 4.13
CA SER A 165 30.91 16.93 2.98
C SER A 165 30.88 18.23 2.20
N TYR A 166 32.02 18.63 1.64
CA TYR A 166 32.06 19.66 0.62
C TYR A 166 32.93 19.26 -0.56
N HIS A 167 32.61 19.85 -1.71
CA HIS A 167 33.41 19.81 -2.92
C HIS A 167 33.47 21.24 -3.45
N ILE A 168 34.65 21.82 -3.48
CA ILE A 168 34.85 23.25 -3.77
C ILE A 168 35.82 23.39 -4.92
N THR A 169 35.36 24.07 -5.97
CA THR A 169 36.24 24.51 -7.05
C THR A 169 37.13 25.63 -6.55
N VAL A 170 38.44 25.48 -6.79
CA VAL A 170 39.46 26.46 -6.43
C VAL A 170 40.07 27.02 -7.72
N ARG A 171 40.00 28.35 -7.89
CA ARG A 171 40.49 29.01 -9.10
C ARG A 171 41.08 30.39 -8.82
N GLY A 172 42.14 30.74 -9.56
CA GLY A 172 42.77 32.07 -9.59
C GLY A 172 43.62 32.41 -8.36
N HIS A 173 43.22 31.99 -7.17
CA HIS A 173 43.99 32.13 -5.93
C HIS A 173 43.95 30.81 -5.16
N PRO A 174 44.93 30.55 -4.28
CA PRO A 174 44.81 29.46 -3.33
C PRO A 174 43.60 29.62 -2.40
N ALA A 175 43.03 28.51 -1.93
CA ALA A 175 41.90 28.52 -1.01
C ALA A 175 42.27 27.85 0.32
N GLN A 176 41.83 28.44 1.43
CA GLN A 176 41.89 27.79 2.74
C GLN A 176 40.47 27.76 3.32
N ILE A 177 39.83 26.59 3.20
CA ILE A 177 38.47 26.35 3.68
C ILE A 177 38.54 25.76 5.09
N SER A 178 37.68 26.23 5.98
CA SER A 178 37.54 25.70 7.34
C SER A 178 36.11 25.23 7.60
N LEU A 179 35.95 24.00 8.10
CA LEU A 179 34.70 23.57 8.71
C LEU A 179 34.65 24.06 10.15
N VAL A 180 33.57 24.74 10.51
CA VAL A 180 33.38 25.37 11.80
C VAL A 180 32.17 24.76 12.49
N ALA A 181 32.35 24.33 13.74
CA ALA A 181 31.28 23.92 14.65
C ALA A 181 31.64 24.32 16.07
N TRP A 182 30.64 24.52 16.94
CA TRP A 182 30.84 25.03 18.32
C TRP A 182 31.70 26.31 18.38
N ASN A 183 31.58 27.19 17.36
CA ASN A 183 32.41 28.39 17.18
C ASN A 183 33.92 28.13 17.11
N LYS A 184 34.35 26.93 16.73
CA LYS A 184 35.75 26.55 16.55
C LYS A 184 35.99 26.01 15.14
N LYS A 185 37.11 26.41 14.53
CA LYS A 185 37.58 25.86 13.25
C LYS A 185 38.12 24.45 13.51
N LEU A 186 37.35 23.42 13.18
CA LEU A 186 37.67 22.03 13.48
C LEU A 186 38.63 21.44 12.44
N PHE A 187 38.34 21.67 11.17
CA PHE A 187 39.10 21.14 10.05
C PHE A 187 39.47 22.26 9.10
N LYS A 188 40.69 22.19 8.57
CA LYS A 188 41.20 23.14 7.58
C LYS A 188 41.72 22.35 6.40
N SER A 189 41.21 22.66 5.20
CA SER A 189 41.79 22.20 3.94
C SER A 189 42.40 23.41 3.26
N ARG A 190 43.60 23.23 2.73
CA ARG A 190 44.32 24.27 1.99
C ARG A 190 44.66 23.70 0.64
N GLU A 191 44.22 24.39 -0.40
CA GLU A 191 44.55 24.04 -1.76
C GLU A 191 45.38 25.15 -2.41
N THR A 192 46.45 24.75 -3.09
CA THR A 192 47.40 25.67 -3.72
C THR A 192 47.29 25.57 -5.22
N LEU A 193 47.12 26.70 -5.89
CA LEU A 193 47.14 26.75 -7.35
C LEU A 193 48.51 27.19 -7.86
N TYR A 194 48.93 26.58 -8.97
CA TYR A 194 50.04 27.07 -9.78
C TYR A 194 49.51 27.62 -11.12
N GLY A 195 49.83 28.86 -11.45
CA GLY A 195 49.41 29.47 -12.73
C GLY A 195 47.89 29.72 -12.83
N GLN A 196 47.30 29.40 -14.00
CA GLN A 196 45.86 29.58 -14.29
C GLN A 196 45.02 28.31 -14.04
N GLU A 197 45.55 27.35 -13.28
CA GLU A 197 44.92 26.05 -13.08
C GLU A 197 43.64 26.14 -12.24
N ILE A 198 42.77 25.14 -12.46
CA ILE A 198 41.57 24.86 -11.68
C ILE A 198 41.86 23.61 -10.87
N ASP A 199 41.54 23.65 -9.57
CA ASP A 199 41.70 22.50 -8.68
C ASP A 199 40.42 22.28 -7.84
N GLN A 200 40.37 21.18 -7.09
CA GLN A 200 39.23 20.74 -6.31
C GLN A 200 39.63 20.41 -4.87
N ALA A 201 39.06 21.15 -3.92
CA ALA A 201 39.19 20.83 -2.51
C ALA A 201 37.95 20.06 -2.03
N SER A 202 38.15 18.94 -1.35
CA SER A 202 37.06 18.18 -0.73
C SER A 202 37.37 17.72 0.68
N LEU A 203 36.33 17.50 1.46
CA LEU A 203 36.39 16.93 2.81
C LEU A 203 35.13 16.12 3.04
N LEU A 204 35.26 14.99 3.72
CA LEU A 204 34.14 14.28 4.35
C LEU A 204 34.48 14.04 5.82
N VAL A 205 33.54 14.34 6.71
CA VAL A 205 33.73 14.13 8.15
C VAL A 205 32.43 13.75 8.84
N ILE A 206 32.54 13.00 9.93
CA ILE A 206 31.43 12.67 10.82
C ILE A 206 31.58 13.48 12.11
N LEU A 207 30.51 14.18 12.51
CA LEU A 207 30.44 14.94 13.76
C LEU A 207 29.24 14.43 14.59
N LYS A 208 29.45 14.21 15.89
CA LYS A 208 28.35 14.07 16.84
C LYS A 208 27.89 15.47 17.25
N LEU A 209 26.62 15.78 17.05
CA LEU A 209 26.02 17.07 17.36
C LEU A 209 24.87 16.93 18.36
N SER A 210 24.71 17.94 19.20
CA SER A 210 23.55 18.14 20.06
C SER A 210 22.54 19.06 19.36
N ALA A 211 21.28 19.04 19.82
CA ALA A 211 20.28 19.99 19.35
C ALA A 211 20.72 21.43 19.64
N GLY A 212 20.62 22.31 18.65
CA GLY A 212 21.06 23.70 18.71
C GLY A 212 22.49 23.94 18.22
N ASP A 213 23.30 22.90 18.03
CA ASP A 213 24.63 23.04 17.46
C ASP A 213 24.56 23.56 16.01
N GLN A 214 25.52 24.40 15.64
CA GLN A 214 25.62 24.96 14.28
C GLN A 214 26.89 24.50 13.59
N VAL A 215 26.79 24.25 12.28
CA VAL A 215 27.93 23.88 11.41
C VAL A 215 27.93 24.74 10.14
N TRP A 216 29.10 25.24 9.73
CA TRP A 216 29.26 26.03 8.50
C TRP A 216 30.68 25.95 7.94
N LEU A 217 30.88 26.50 6.74
CA LEU A 217 32.20 26.69 6.14
C LEU A 217 32.61 28.17 6.18
N GLU A 218 33.90 28.40 6.38
CA GLU A 218 34.53 29.72 6.21
C GLU A 218 35.71 29.61 5.26
N VAL A 219 36.03 30.73 4.61
CA VAL A 219 37.27 30.88 3.83
C VAL A 219 38.15 31.94 4.48
N SER A 220 39.47 31.72 4.45
CA SER A 220 40.45 32.69 4.96
C SER A 220 40.52 33.94 4.08
N LYS A 221 40.81 35.10 4.70
CA LYS A 221 41.02 36.36 3.96
C LYS A 221 42.15 36.29 2.95
N ASP A 222 43.26 35.68 3.34
CA ASP A 222 44.47 35.66 2.52
C ASP A 222 44.46 34.52 1.49
N TRP A 223 43.51 33.59 1.60
CA TRP A 223 43.40 32.36 0.80
C TRP A 223 41.94 32.12 0.39
N ASN A 224 41.43 32.96 -0.52
CA ASN A 224 40.04 32.94 -0.98
C ASN A 224 39.93 32.63 -2.48
N GLY A 225 40.38 31.45 -2.87
CA GLY A 225 40.23 30.91 -4.23
C GLY A 225 38.90 30.24 -4.53
N VAL A 226 37.92 30.28 -3.62
CA VAL A 226 36.65 29.55 -3.77
C VAL A 226 35.86 30.10 -4.96
N TYR A 227 35.49 29.23 -5.89
CA TYR A 227 35.00 29.63 -7.20
C TYR A 227 33.72 28.89 -7.62
N VAL A 228 32.98 29.50 -8.54
CA VAL A 228 31.81 28.95 -9.23
C VAL A 228 31.67 29.67 -10.57
N SER A 229 31.18 28.95 -11.58
CA SER A 229 30.86 29.45 -12.92
C SER A 229 29.64 28.68 -13.45
N PRO A 230 29.13 28.97 -14.66
CA PRO A 230 28.14 28.10 -15.30
C PRO A 230 28.61 26.64 -15.50
N GLU A 231 29.93 26.41 -15.53
CA GLU A 231 30.56 25.11 -15.75
C GLU A 231 31.17 24.48 -14.48
N ASP A 232 31.37 25.28 -13.43
CA ASP A 232 32.02 24.87 -12.19
C ASP A 232 31.10 25.06 -10.99
N ASP A 233 30.88 24.02 -10.19
CA ASP A 233 30.10 24.09 -8.95
C ASP A 233 31.00 24.08 -7.69
N SER A 234 30.49 24.66 -6.62
CA SER A 234 31.03 24.54 -5.26
C SER A 234 29.88 24.23 -4.31
N ILE A 235 29.92 23.06 -3.66
CA ILE A 235 28.79 22.45 -2.95
C ILE A 235 29.16 22.13 -1.51
N PHE A 236 28.22 22.35 -0.60
CA PHE A 236 28.27 21.91 0.79
C PHE A 236 27.03 21.09 1.13
N THR A 237 27.24 19.92 1.74
CA THR A 237 26.20 18.95 2.05
C THR A 237 26.36 18.46 3.48
N GLY A 238 25.25 18.19 4.16
CA GLY A 238 25.26 17.50 5.44
C GLY A 238 23.96 16.75 5.69
N PHE A 239 24.06 15.61 6.37
CA PHE A 239 22.90 14.78 6.69
C PHE A 239 23.09 14.00 7.98
N LEU A 240 21.98 13.78 8.68
CA LEU A 240 21.89 12.90 9.83
C LEU A 240 22.15 11.46 9.37
N LEU A 241 23.17 10.84 9.94
CA LEU A 241 23.51 9.44 9.71
C LEU A 241 22.82 8.56 10.77
N TYR A 242 23.01 8.89 12.04
CA TYR A 242 22.41 8.14 13.15
C TYR A 242 21.77 9.10 14.15
N PRO A 243 20.42 9.13 14.28
CA PRO A 243 19.78 9.83 15.38
C PRO A 243 20.23 9.23 16.72
N GLU A 244 20.48 10.08 17.70
CA GLU A 244 20.68 9.62 19.07
C GLU A 244 19.31 9.19 19.63
N GLU A 245 19.24 7.97 20.16
CA GLU A 245 18.02 7.48 20.80
C GLU A 245 17.81 8.25 22.11
N PRO A 246 16.57 8.69 22.41
CA PRO A 246 16.28 9.27 23.70
C PRO A 246 16.56 8.24 24.80
N PRO A 247 17.17 8.63 25.93
CA PRO A 247 17.44 7.70 27.01
C PRO A 247 16.11 7.15 27.57
N GLY A 248 15.85 5.85 27.35
CA GLY A 248 14.81 5.10 28.06
C GLY A 248 13.56 4.67 27.28
N ILE A 249 13.69 4.24 26.02
CA ILE A 249 12.68 3.36 25.39
C ILE A 249 13.18 1.92 25.46
#